data_AF-A0A933FZ47-F1
#
_entry.id   AF-A0A933FZ47-F1
#
_cell.length_a   1.000
_cell.length_b   1.000
_cell.length_c   1.000
_cell.angle_alpha   90.00
_cell.angle_beta   90.00
_cell.angle_gamma   90.00
#
_symmetry.space_group_name_H-M   'P 1'
#
loop_
_entity.id
_entity.type
_entity.pdbx_description
1 polymer ?
#
loop_
_entity_poly.entity_id
_entity_poly.type
_entity_poly.pdbx_seq_one_letter_code
_entity_poly.pdbx_strand_id
1 'polypeptide(L)' 'MLTKTKKEIRIPRKEWERLRKSPAFSELIELLEDQRDLETAKRVRGKDMTLNEYLKKRGIRNHH' A
#
# COMPACT_ATOMS: atom_id res chain seq x y z
N MET A 1 -8.40 20.18 -2.01
CA MET A 1 -9.69 19.48 -2.16
C MET A 1 -9.40 18.04 -2.54
N LEU A 2 -10.02 17.06 -1.88
CA LEU A 2 -9.91 15.64 -2.25
C LEU A 2 -10.78 15.41 -3.49
N THR A 3 -10.19 14.84 -4.55
CA THR A 3 -10.89 14.62 -5.82
C THR A 3 -11.03 13.13 -6.06
N LYS A 4 -12.26 12.62 -6.07
CA LYS A 4 -12.56 11.20 -6.33
C LYS A 4 -13.15 11.05 -7.72
N THR A 5 -12.56 10.18 -8.53
CA THR A 5 -13.14 9.68 -9.78
C THR A 5 -13.55 8.21 -9.60
N LYS A 6 -14.18 7.61 -10.61
CA LYS A 6 -14.50 6.16 -10.60
C LYS A 6 -13.26 5.26 -10.54
N LYS A 7 -12.08 5.78 -10.93
CA LYS A 7 -10.85 5.00 -11.08
C LYS A 7 -9.75 5.39 -10.09
N GLU A 8 -9.81 6.58 -9.52
CA GLU A 8 -8.74 7.07 -8.64
C GLU A 8 -9.25 8.10 -7.62
N ILE A 9 -8.57 8.17 -6.49
CA ILE A 9 -8.73 9.24 -5.50
C ILE A 9 -7.44 10.05 -5.49
N ARG A 10 -7.56 11.35 -5.78
CA ARG A 10 -6.47 12.33 -5.70
C ARG A 10 -6.56 13.06 -4.36
N ILE A 11 -5.55 12.87 -3.53
CA ILE A 11 -5.44 13.55 -2.24
C ILE A 11 -4.36 14.63 -2.38
N PRO A 12 -4.65 15.90 -2.02
CA PRO A 12 -3.62 16.93 -1.97
C PRO A 12 -2.47 16.51 -1.06
N ARG A 13 -1.23 16.83 -1.45
CA ARG A 13 -0.03 16.40 -0.71
C ARG A 13 -0.06 16.75 0.79
N LYS A 14 -0.51 17.96 1.13
CA LYS A 14 -0.65 18.43 2.52
C LYS A 14 -1.66 17.60 3.34
N GLU A 15 -2.76 17.19 2.72
CA GLU A 15 -3.78 16.31 3.33
C GLU A 15 -3.22 14.90 3.51
N TRP A 16 -2.51 14.38 2.51
CA TRP A 16 -1.86 13.07 2.57
C TRP A 16 -0.83 12.97 3.70
N GLU A 17 0.02 13.99 3.85
CA GLU A 17 1.00 14.04 4.94
C GLU A 17 0.34 14.12 6.33
N ARG A 18 -0.82 14.76 6.44
CA ARG A 18 -1.62 14.77 7.67
C ARG A 18 -2.19 13.38 7.97
N LEU A 19 -2.75 12.70 6.96
CA LEU A 19 -3.30 11.36 7.10
C LEU A 19 -2.22 10.33 7.50
N ARG A 20 -1.03 10.39 6.90
CA ARG A 20 0.12 9.52 7.26
C ARG A 20 0.58 9.66 8.71
N LYS A 21 0.34 10.80 9.34
CA LYS A 21 0.74 11.06 10.73
C LYS A 21 -0.37 10.72 11.73
N SER A 22 -1.57 10.41 11.26
CA SER A 22 -2.69 10.06 12.12
C SER A 22 -2.64 8.57 12.49
N PRO A 23 -2.60 8.21 13.79
CA PRO A 23 -2.67 6.82 14.22
C PRO A 23 -3.94 6.10 13.75
N ALA A 24 -5.04 6.83 13.56
CA ALA A 24 -6.31 6.26 13.11
C ALA A 24 -6.28 5.74 11.66
N PHE A 25 -5.27 6.13 10.87
CA PHE A 25 -5.16 5.75 9.45
C PHE A 25 -3.91 4.93 9.15
N SER A 26 -3.08 4.58 10.15
CA SER A 26 -1.82 3.85 9.92
C SER A 26 -2.05 2.50 9.26
N GLU A 27 -2.96 1.69 9.79
CA GLU A 27 -3.27 0.35 9.25
C GLU A 27 -3.84 0.43 7.83
N LEU A 28 -4.75 1.38 7.59
CA LEU A 28 -5.34 1.58 6.26
C LEU A 28 -4.29 2.01 5.23
N ILE A 29 -3.37 2.89 5.62
CA ILE A 29 -2.29 3.36 4.73
C ILE A 29 -1.34 2.22 4.42
N GLU A 30 -0.98 1.40 5.40
CA GLU A 30 -0.15 0.22 5.17
C GLU A 30 -0.80 -0.76 4.19
N LEU A 31 -2.10 -1.04 4.35
CA LEU A 31 -2.87 -1.89 3.45
C LEU A 31 -2.84 -1.37 1.99
N LEU A 32 -3.01 -0.06 1.81
CA LEU A 32 -2.98 0.57 0.48
C LEU A 32 -1.59 0.53 -0.15
N GLU A 33 -0.53 0.73 0.64
CA GLU A 33 0.86 0.60 0.19
C GLU A 33 1.16 -0.86 -0.23
N ASP A 34 0.67 -1.85 0.53
CA ASP A 34 0.81 -3.27 0.22
C ASP A 34 0.09 -3.69 -1.05
N GLN A 35 -1.16 -3.23 -1.23
CA GLN A 35 -1.92 -3.50 -2.43
C GLN A 35 -1.19 -2.96 -3.67
N ARG A 36 -0.65 -1.74 -3.58
CA ARG A 36 0.13 -1.14 -4.67
C ARG A 36 1.41 -1.90 -4.96
N ASP A 37 2.08 -2.41 -3.94
CA ASP A 37 3.27 -3.25 -4.09
C ASP A 37 2.95 -4.57 -4.81
N LEU A 38 1.82 -5.19 -4.49
CA LEU A 38 1.33 -6.40 -5.16
C LEU A 38 1.00 -6.14 -6.64
N GLU A 39 0.27 -5.06 -6.92
CA GLU A 39 -0.05 -4.65 -8.30
C GLU A 39 1.21 -4.34 -9.10
N THR A 40 2.20 -3.67 -8.48
CA THR A 40 3.47 -3.34 -9.13
C THR A 40 4.29 -4.60 -9.40
N ALA A 41 4.36 -5.53 -8.46
CA ALA A 41 5.06 -6.80 -8.63
C ALA A 41 4.47 -7.62 -9.78
N LYS A 42 3.13 -7.70 -9.86
CA LYS A 42 2.41 -8.34 -10.98
C LYS A 42 2.75 -7.68 -12.31
N ARG A 43 2.76 -6.34 -12.35
CA ARG A 43 3.07 -5.57 -13.57
C ARG A 43 4.51 -5.76 -14.07
N VAL A 44 5.48 -5.83 -13.15
CA VAL A 44 6.91 -5.90 -13.49
C VAL A 44 7.38 -7.33 -13.78
N ARG A 45 6.91 -8.31 -12.99
CA ARG A 45 7.38 -9.70 -13.08
C ARG A 45 6.47 -10.60 -13.91
N GLY A 46 5.29 -10.12 -14.31
CA GLY A 46 4.26 -10.91 -14.98
C GLY A 46 3.60 -11.97 -14.09
N LYS A 47 3.94 -11.99 -12.79
CA LYS A 47 3.44 -12.94 -11.79
C LYS A 47 3.19 -12.24 -10.47
N ASP A 48 2.19 -12.71 -9.75
CA ASP A 48 1.86 -12.21 -8.42
C ASP A 48 3.02 -12.47 -7.44
N MET A 49 3.22 -11.55 -6.50
CA MET A 49 4.20 -11.73 -5.42
C MET A 49 3.67 -12.73 -4.41
N THR A 50 4.48 -13.71 -4.05
CA THR A 50 4.10 -14.74 -3.08
C THR A 50 4.09 -14.18 -1.65
N LEU A 51 3.31 -14.79 -0.75
CA LEU A 51 3.25 -14.41 0.65
C LEU A 51 4.64 -14.36 1.31
N ASN A 52 5.49 -15.34 1.01
CA ASN A 52 6.85 -15.39 1.55
C ASN A 52 7.75 -14.25 1.04
N GLU A 53 7.63 -13.85 -0.24
CA GLU A 53 8.35 -12.69 -0.77
C GLU A 53 7.91 -11.38 -0.12
N TYR A 54 6.60 -11.24 0.08
CA TYR A 54 6.00 -10.11 0.76
C TYR A 54 6.48 -10.01 2.22
N LEU A 55 6.40 -11.10 2.99
CA LEU A 55 6.85 -11.16 4.38
C LEU A 55 8.35 -10.88 4.51
N LYS A 56 9.18 -11.41 3.59
CA LYS A 56 10.62 -11.16 3.55
C LYS A 56 10.93 -9.67 3.32
N LYS A 57 10.20 -8.98 2.44
CA LYS A 57 10.35 -7.53 2.20
C LYS A 57 10.02 -6.71 3.46
N ARG A 58 9.01 -7.14 4.22
CA ARG A 58 8.59 -6.51 5.48
C ARG A 58 9.48 -6.88 6.68
N GLY A 59 10.46 -7.78 6.51
CA GLY A 59 11.32 -8.25 7.60
C GLY A 59 10.59 -9.16 8.61
N ILE A 60 9.41 -9.66 8.26
CA ILE A 60 8.58 -10.51 9.11
C ILE A 60 8.97 -11.96 8.82
N ARG A 61 9.34 -12.72 9.86
CA ARG A 61 9.57 -14.16 9.73
C ARG A 61 8.23 -14.88 9.76
N ASN A 62 7.98 -15.71 8.75
CA ASN A 62 6.84 -16.62 8.75
C ASN A 62 7.16 -17.73 9.76
N HIS A 63 6.60 -17.66 10.97
CA HIS A 63 6.67 -18.74 11.96
C HIS A 63 5.59 -19.75 11.59
N HIS A 64 5.93 -20.68 10.71
CA HIS A 64 5.06 -21.77 10.32
C HIS A 64 5.70 -23.11 10.64
#